data_AF-A0A2H0W1J8-F1
#
_entry.id   AF-A0A2H0W1J8-F1
#
_cell.length_a   1.000
_cell.length_b   1.000
_cell.length_c   1.000
_cell.angle_alpha   90.00
_cell.angle_beta   90.00
_cell.angle_gamma   90.00
#
_symmetry.space_group_name_H-M   'P 1'
#
loop_
_entity.id
_entity.type
_entity.pdbx_description
1 polymer ?
#
loop_
_entity_poly.entity_id
_entity_poly.type
_entity_poly.pdbx_seq_one_letter_code
_entity_poly.pdbx_strand_id
1 'polypeptide(L)' 'MSKTKFYTKRDRFKNLAEKRTNEVLYKLKVLSNCANRQLYEYTDDEIKSIFKAIEAYLEEVKDKFNSPKEKVFKLK' A
#
# COMPACT_ATOMS: atom_id res chain seq x y z
N MET A 1 17.85 19.78 -6.55
CA MET A 1 16.52 19.51 -5.96
C MET A 1 16.55 19.95 -4.50
N SER A 2 15.73 20.92 -4.09
CA SER A 2 15.79 21.49 -2.73
C SER A 2 15.27 20.47 -1.70
N LYS A 3 15.90 20.44 -0.51
CA LYS A 3 15.42 19.65 0.61
C LYS A 3 14.14 20.31 1.14
N THR A 4 12.98 19.68 0.95
CA THR A 4 11.72 20.14 1.57
C THR A 4 11.90 20.19 3.08
N LYS A 5 11.87 21.40 3.67
CA LYS A 5 11.97 21.61 5.11
C LYS A 5 10.59 21.44 5.73
N PHE A 6 10.43 20.45 6.60
CA PHE A 6 9.18 20.22 7.34
C PHE A 6 9.23 20.95 8.68
N TYR A 7 8.21 21.75 8.97
CA TYR A 7 8.16 22.59 10.18
C TYR A 7 7.59 21.85 11.40
N THR A 8 6.70 20.88 11.19
CA THR A 8 6.14 20.04 12.27
C THR A 8 6.13 18.56 11.91
N LYS A 9 6.03 17.69 12.93
CA LYS A 9 5.79 16.24 12.72
C LYS A 9 4.53 15.99 11.89
N ARG A 10 3.49 16.81 12.07
CA ARG A 10 2.23 16.73 11.32
C ARG A 10 2.43 17.09 9.85
N ASP A 11 3.18 18.15 9.55
CA ASP A 11 3.46 18.56 8.17
C ASP A 11 4.31 17.53 7.46
N ARG A 12 5.31 16.99 8.16
CA ARG A 12 6.12 15.87 7.64
C ARG A 12 5.24 14.67 7.30
N PHE A 13 4.33 14.29 8.20
CA PHE A 13 3.41 13.19 7.95
C PHE A 13 2.52 13.46 6.74
N LYS A 14 1.83 14.61 6.67
CA LYS A 14 0.94 14.96 5.56
C LYS A 14 1.65 14.88 4.21
N ASN A 15 2.79 15.56 4.08
CA ASN A 15 3.54 15.58 2.82
C ASN A 15 4.04 14.18 2.41
N LEU A 16 4.59 13.41 3.35
CA LEU A 16 5.10 12.08 3.04
C LEU A 16 3.97 11.09 2.76
N ALA A 17 2.87 11.15 3.51
CA ALA A 17 1.71 10.30 3.30
C ALA A 17 1.08 10.58 1.93
N GLU A 18 0.82 11.84 1.59
CA GLU A 18 0.29 12.23 0.29
C GLU A 18 1.18 11.74 -0.86
N LYS A 19 2.48 12.04 -0.80
CA LYS A 19 3.44 11.61 -1.82
C LYS A 19 3.42 10.10 -2.00
N ARG A 20 3.52 9.34 -0.90
CA ARG A 20 3.57 7.87 -0.94
C ARG A 20 2.26 7.26 -1.44
N THR A 21 1.12 7.81 -1.04
CA THR A 21 -0.19 7.38 -1.53
C THR A 21 -0.30 7.58 -3.03
N ASN A 22 0.11 8.75 -3.54
CA ASN A 22 0.11 9.02 -4.98
C ASN A 22 1.04 8.06 -5.76
N GLU A 23 2.20 7.73 -5.20
CA GLU A 23 3.10 6.73 -5.80
C GLU A 23 2.44 5.35 -5.88
N VAL A 24 1.75 4.89 -4.83
CA VAL A 24 1.01 3.61 -4.83
C VAL A 24 -0.11 3.63 -5.88
N LEU A 25 -0.93 4.68 -5.91
CA LEU A 25 -2.02 4.82 -6.89
C LEU A 25 -1.49 4.81 -8.33
N TYR A 26 -0.36 5.48 -8.58
CA TYR A 26 0.28 5.47 -9.88
C TYR A 26 0.75 4.06 -10.27
N LYS A 27 1.36 3.31 -9.36
CA LYS A 27 1.79 1.93 -9.63
C LYS A 27 0.60 1.00 -9.92
N LEU A 28 -0.50 1.14 -9.20
CA LEU A 28 -1.74 0.40 -9.49
C LEU A 28 -2.31 0.75 -10.86
N LYS A 29 -2.29 2.03 -11.24
CA LYS A 29 -2.67 2.46 -12.59
C LYS A 29 -1.79 1.81 -13.66
N VAL A 30 -0.47 1.80 -13.47
CA VAL A 30 0.45 1.15 -14.41
C VAL A 30 0.16 -0.35 -14.51
N LEU A 31 -0.09 -1.02 -13.39
CA LEU A 31 -0.48 -2.44 -13.37
C LEU A 31 -1.79 -2.69 -14.13
N SER A 32 -2.78 -1.79 -14.05
CA SER A 32 -4.04 -1.93 -14.79
C SER A 32 -3.88 -1.95 -16.31
N ASN A 33 -2.77 -1.41 -16.85
CA ASN A 33 -2.49 -1.48 -18.29
C ASN A 33 -2.29 -2.93 -18.77
N CYS A 34 -1.90 -3.85 -17.88
CA CYS A 34 -1.79 -5.28 -18.17
C CYS A 34 -3.15 -5.94 -18.43
N ALA A 35 -4.27 -5.28 -18.10
CA ALA A 35 -5.61 -5.80 -18.39
C ALA A 35 -5.97 -5.79 -19.88
N ASN A 36 -5.13 -5.19 -20.73
CA ASN A 36 -5.36 -5.20 -22.17
C ASN A 36 -5.08 -6.59 -22.77
N ARG A 37 -6.13 -7.43 -22.87
CA ARG A 37 -6.06 -8.77 -23.47
C ARG A 37 -5.69 -8.80 -24.97
N GLN A 38 -5.69 -7.66 -25.66
CA GLN A 38 -5.18 -7.58 -27.04
C GLN A 38 -3.64 -7.60 -27.09
N LEU A 39 -2.99 -7.12 -26.03
CA LEU A 39 -1.52 -7.03 -25.95
C LEU A 39 -0.91 -8.12 -25.06
N TYR A 40 -1.71 -8.69 -24.15
CA TYR A 40 -1.23 -9.63 -23.15
C TYR A 40 -2.18 -10.83 -23.02
N GLU A 41 -1.60 -12.00 -22.82
CA GLU A 41 -2.31 -13.21 -22.44
C GLU A 41 -2.06 -13.50 -20.96
N TYR A 42 -3.12 -13.85 -20.24
CA TYR A 42 -3.06 -14.21 -18.84
C TYR A 42 -4.30 -15.02 -18.47
N THR A 43 -4.11 -15.89 -17.48
CA THR A 43 -5.15 -16.69 -16.86
C THR A 43 -5.77 -15.96 -15.68
N ASP A 44 -6.97 -16.36 -15.30
CA ASP A 44 -7.63 -15.78 -14.13
C ASP A 44 -6.89 -16.12 -12.82
N ASP A 45 -6.18 -17.25 -12.76
CA ASP A 45 -5.41 -17.64 -11.58
C ASP A 45 -4.14 -16.82 -11.38
N GLU A 46 -3.49 -16.38 -12.48
CA GLU A 46 -2.40 -15.41 -12.41
C GLU A 46 -2.89 -14.06 -11.88
N ILE A 47 -4.05 -13.59 -12.36
CA ILE A 47 -4.65 -12.34 -11.87
C ILE A 47 -5.03 -12.45 -10.39
N LYS A 48 -5.66 -13.54 -9.97
CA LYS A 48 -5.96 -13.79 -8.55
C LYS A 48 -4.69 -13.79 -7.70
N SER A 49 -3.61 -14.41 -8.18
CA SER A 49 -2.33 -14.48 -7.46
C SER A 49 -1.71 -13.09 -7.27
N ILE A 50 -1.75 -12.24 -8.30
CA ILE A 50 -1.29 -10.85 -8.23
C ILE A 50 -2.06 -10.08 -7.15
N PHE A 51 -3.39 -10.10 -7.21
CA PHE A 51 -4.20 -9.32 -6.27
C PHE A 51 -4.13 -9.86 -4.85
N LYS A 52 -4.08 -11.19 -4.65
CA LYS A 52 -3.88 -11.80 -3.34
C LYS A 52 -2.58 -11.33 -2.67
N ALA A 53 -1.50 -11.21 -3.44
CA ALA A 53 -0.23 -10.70 -2.91
C ALA A 53 -0.33 -9.21 -2.50
N ILE A 54 -0.98 -8.38 -3.33
CA ILE A 54 -1.20 -6.96 -3.04
C ILE A 54 -2.06 -6.79 -1.79
N GLU A 55 -3.18 -7.52 -1.69
CA GLU A 55 -4.11 -7.46 -0.56
C GLU A 55 -3.45 -7.90 0.74
N ALA A 56 -2.67 -8.99 0.72
CA ALA A 56 -1.95 -9.47 1.91
C ALA A 56 -0.99 -8.41 2.46
N TYR A 57 -0.23 -7.74 1.58
CA TYR A 57 0.67 -6.67 2.00
C TYR A 57 -0.08 -5.41 2.44
N LEU A 58 -1.21 -5.10 1.81
CA LEU A 58 -2.06 -3.97 2.17
C LEU A 58 -2.63 -4.15 3.58
N GLU A 59 -3.08 -5.35 3.95
CA GLU A 59 -3.50 -5.66 5.33
C GLU A 59 -2.33 -5.53 6.32
N GLU A 60 -1.14 -6.06 6.01
CA GLU A 60 0.04 -5.91 6.87
C GLU A 60 0.40 -4.42 7.11
N VAL A 61 0.28 -3.59 6.07
CA VAL A 61 0.52 -2.13 6.19
C VAL A 61 -0.56 -1.46 7.03
N LYS A 62 -1.84 -1.81 6.86
CA LYS A 62 -2.95 -1.28 7.69
C LYS A 62 -2.74 -1.62 9.16
N ASP A 63 -2.32 -2.85 9.47
CA ASP A 63 -2.07 -3.30 10.84
C ASP A 63 -1.00 -2.47 11.56
N LYS A 64 0.00 -1.95 10.84
CA LYS A 64 1.02 -1.04 11.41
C LYS A 64 0.44 0.29 11.89
N PHE A 65 -0.70 0.73 11.35
CA PHE A 65 -1.41 1.91 11.84
C PHE A 65 -2.35 1.60 13.02
N ASN A 66 -2.59 0.32 13.33
CA ASN A 66 -3.59 -0.14 14.30
C ASN A 66 -3.02 -0.65 15.65
N SER A 67 -1.72 -0.54 15.94
CA SER A 67 -1.12 -1.11 17.18
C SER A 67 -0.49 -0.07 18.11
N PRO A 68 -0.76 -0.15 19.44
CA PRO A 68 -0.61 -1.37 20.24
C PRO A 68 -1.90 -1.79 20.98
N LYS A 69 -2.48 -2.95 20.65
CA LYS A 69 -3.23 -3.71 21.65
C LYS A 69 -2.24 -4.65 22.32
N GLU A 70 -1.77 -4.31 23.51
CA GLU A 70 -1.12 -5.27 24.39
C GLU A 70 -2.06 -6.48 24.49
N LYS A 71 -1.64 -7.62 23.94
CA LYS A 71 -2.25 -8.91 24.25
C LYS A 71 -1.78 -9.29 25.65
N VAL A 72 -2.29 -8.62 26.68
CA VAL A 72 -2.11 -9.08 28.05
C VAL A 72 -2.98 -10.32 28.21
N PHE A 73 -2.36 -11.49 28.08
CA PHE A 73 -2.98 -12.75 28.42
C PHE A 73 -3.18 -12.82 29.94
N LYS A 74 -4.41 -13.12 30.39
CA LYS A 74 -4.69 -13.45 31.80
C LYS A 74 -5.31 -14.84 31.86
N LEU A 75 -4.67 -15.74 32.59
CA LEU A 75 -5.28 -16.98 33.06
C LEU A 75 -6.30 -16.63 34.16
N LYS A 76 -7.50 -17.19 34.12
CA LYS A 76 -8.35 -17.32 35.31
C LYS A 76 -8.17 -18.72 35.88
#